data_AF-A0A815F531-F1
#
_entry.id   AF-A0A815F531-F1
#
_cell.length_a   1.000
_cell.length_b   1.000
_cell.length_c   1.000
_cell.angle_alpha   90.00
_cell.angle_beta   90.00
_cell.angle_gamma   90.00
#
_symmetry.space_group_name_H-M   'P 1'
#
loop_
_entity.id
_entity.type
_entity.pdbx_description
1 polymer ?
#
loop_
_entity_poly.entity_id
_entity_poly.type
_entity_poly.pdbx_seq_one_letter_code
_entity_poly.pdbx_strand_id
1 'polypeptide(L)'
;MQFKQEHNSDQATLSDDAITQKVCHLLGISVTHFVRSFLKSKLKVGRDFFYQIDYAIEIISKIIYEHSSFIGILDIASFEIYQLNSFELLYIIYTNEKFQQLFNHSIIFDLQPTIDLIEKQIGTLNLLDEECWFPKATDQTYVGKLINLHVQLPKFD
;
A
#
# COMPACT_ATOMS: atom_id res chain seq x y z
N MET A 1 7.01 2.36 -24.84
CA MET A 1 7.09 2.22 -26.32
C MET A 1 7.45 3.59 -26.88
N GLN A 2 8.16 3.67 -28.01
CA GLN A 2 8.49 4.96 -28.63
C GLN A 2 7.75 5.12 -29.95
N PHE A 3 6.87 6.12 -30.03
CA PHE A 3 6.13 6.47 -31.24
C PHE A 3 6.74 7.74 -31.85
N LYS A 4 6.86 7.76 -33.18
CA LYS A 4 7.31 8.94 -33.94
C LYS A 4 6.22 9.37 -34.90
N GLN A 5 5.99 10.67 -35.01
CA GLN A 5 5.13 11.22 -36.05
C GLN A 5 5.82 11.10 -37.41
N GLU A 6 5.09 10.63 -38.41
CA GLU A 6 5.61 10.53 -39.78
C GLU A 6 5.71 11.93 -40.41
N HIS A 7 6.75 12.18 -41.21
CA HIS A 7 7.05 13.53 -41.71
C HIS A 7 6.04 14.06 -42.75
N ASN A 8 5.27 13.15 -43.38
CA ASN A 8 4.34 13.42 -44.48
C ASN A 8 2.89 12.99 -44.19
N SER A 9 2.64 12.48 -42.99
CA SER A 9 1.30 12.05 -42.58
C SER A 9 1.14 12.32 -41.10
N ASP A 10 -0.08 12.64 -40.66
CA ASP A 10 -0.31 12.81 -39.23
C ASP A 10 -0.03 11.49 -38.47
N GLN A 11 0.08 10.32 -39.13
CA GLN A 11 0.13 9.01 -38.47
C GLN A 11 1.38 8.82 -37.60
N ALA A 12 1.15 8.24 -36.41
CA ALA A 12 2.22 7.70 -35.59
C ALA A 12 2.79 6.42 -36.23
N THR A 13 4.11 6.30 -36.20
CA THR A 13 4.86 5.10 -36.59
C THR A 13 5.63 4.58 -35.39
N LEU A 14 5.81 3.26 -35.33
CA LEU A 14 6.59 2.61 -34.29
C LEU A 14 8.03 2.50 -34.79
N SER A 15 8.98 3.17 -34.13
CA SER A 15 10.37 3.18 -34.58
C SER A 15 11.19 1.96 -34.16
N ASP A 16 10.80 1.30 -33.07
CA ASP A 16 11.37 0.04 -32.58
C ASP A 16 10.23 -0.81 -32.02
N ASP A 17 10.09 -2.04 -32.53
CA ASP A 17 9.02 -2.96 -32.16
C ASP A 17 9.42 -4.02 -31.14
N ALA A 18 10.69 -4.07 -30.69
CA ALA A 18 11.16 -5.08 -29.75
C ALA A 18 10.39 -5.08 -28.43
N ILE A 19 10.04 -3.90 -27.91
CA ILE A 19 9.23 -3.74 -26.70
C ILE A 19 7.78 -4.19 -26.97
N THR A 20 7.23 -3.82 -28.12
CA THR A 20 5.87 -4.18 -28.54
C THR A 20 5.71 -5.68 -28.70
N GLN A 21 6.70 -6.37 -29.27
CA GLN A 21 6.73 -7.81 -29.39
C GLN A 21 6.70 -8.49 -28.01
N LYS A 22 7.52 -8.02 -27.05
CA LYS A 22 7.53 -8.55 -25.67
C LYS A 22 6.19 -8.35 -24.96
N VAL A 23 5.58 -7.16 -25.08
CA VAL A 23 4.27 -6.86 -24.47
C VAL A 23 3.18 -7.73 -25.09
N CYS A 24 3.14 -7.85 -26.42
CA CYS A 24 2.15 -8.68 -27.11
C CYS A 24 2.29 -10.16 -26.76
N HIS A 25 3.52 -10.65 -26.60
CA HIS A 25 3.79 -12.01 -26.15
C HIS A 25 3.24 -12.26 -24.73
N LEU A 26 3.49 -11.35 -23.79
CA LEU A 26 2.99 -11.44 -22.41
C LEU A 26 1.47 -11.39 -22.34
N LEU A 27 0.83 -10.59 -23.20
CA LEU A 27 -0.63 -10.43 -23.24
C LEU A 27 -1.34 -11.48 -24.11
N GLY A 28 -0.60 -12.37 -24.78
CA GLY A 28 -1.17 -13.39 -25.67
C GLY A 28 -1.90 -12.82 -26.90
N ILE A 29 -1.53 -11.62 -27.36
CA ILE A 29 -2.15 -10.92 -28.48
C ILE A 29 -1.21 -10.84 -29.69
N SER A 30 -1.77 -10.81 -30.90
CA SER A 30 -0.98 -10.66 -32.12
C SER A 30 -0.42 -9.24 -32.24
N VAL A 31 0.90 -9.12 -32.44
CA VAL A 31 1.60 -7.84 -32.66
C VAL A 31 0.98 -7.04 -33.79
N THR A 32 0.64 -7.70 -34.91
CA THR A 32 0.03 -7.06 -36.08
C THR A 32 -1.33 -6.44 -35.75
N HIS A 33 -2.14 -7.14 -34.95
CA HIS A 33 -3.44 -6.63 -34.51
C HIS A 33 -3.28 -5.51 -33.48
N PHE A 34 -2.36 -5.64 -32.55
CA PHE A 34 -2.06 -4.62 -31.54
C PHE A 34 -1.60 -3.31 -32.21
N VAL A 35 -0.55 -3.37 -33.04
CA VAL A 35 -0.02 -2.20 -33.75
C VAL A 35 -1.09 -1.56 -34.64
N ARG A 36 -1.88 -2.35 -35.38
CA ARG A 36 -2.96 -1.82 -36.22
C ARG A 36 -4.05 -1.13 -35.41
N SER A 37 -4.41 -1.65 -34.24
CA SER A 37 -5.45 -1.07 -33.38
C SER A 37 -4.99 0.24 -32.72
N PHE A 38 -3.73 0.33 -32.31
CA PHE A 38 -3.17 1.55 -31.70
C PHE A 38 -2.76 2.62 -32.73
N LEU A 39 -2.23 2.25 -33.90
CA LEU A 39 -1.80 3.22 -34.92
C LEU A 39 -2.93 3.75 -35.80
N LYS A 40 -4.12 3.10 -35.80
CA LYS A 40 -5.29 3.56 -36.58
C LYS A 40 -6.35 4.28 -35.76
N SER A 41 -6.22 4.37 -34.43
CA SER A 41 -7.18 5.11 -33.61
C SER A 41 -7.02 6.61 -33.86
N LYS A 42 -7.97 7.20 -34.58
CA LYS A 42 -8.02 8.64 -34.85
C LYS A 42 -9.10 9.26 -33.96
N LEU A 43 -8.70 10.04 -32.96
CA LEU A 43 -9.62 10.89 -32.20
C LEU A 43 -9.68 12.26 -32.88
N LYS A 44 -10.85 12.60 -33.44
CA LYS A 44 -11.10 13.90 -34.04
C LYS A 44 -11.67 14.83 -32.97
N VAL A 45 -10.93 15.88 -32.61
CA VAL A 45 -11.42 16.95 -31.73
C VAL A 45 -11.39 18.24 -32.53
N GLY A 46 -12.56 18.73 -32.93
CA GLY A 46 -12.66 19.87 -33.84
C GLY A 46 -12.16 19.53 -35.26
N ARG A 47 -11.19 20.29 -35.78
CA ARG A 47 -10.59 20.08 -37.11
C ARG A 47 -9.28 19.30 -37.07
N ASP A 48 -8.77 18.98 -35.88
CA ASP A 48 -7.46 18.38 -35.68
C ASP A 48 -7.56 16.95 -35.14
N PHE A 49 -6.58 16.13 -35.47
CA PHE A 49 -6.43 14.75 -34.97
C PHE A 49 -5.29 14.71 -33.96
N PHE A 50 -5.57 14.19 -32.75
CA PHE A 50 -4.55 14.01 -31.72
C PHE A 50 -4.22 12.52 -31.53
N TYR A 51 -2.92 12.21 -31.38
CA TYR A 51 -2.43 10.86 -31.11
C TYR A 51 -2.30 10.67 -29.60
N GLN A 52 -3.35 10.13 -28.97
CA GLN A 52 -3.42 9.88 -27.53
C GLN A 52 -2.88 8.48 -27.16
N ILE A 53 -1.95 7.93 -27.95
CA ILE A 53 -1.47 6.55 -27.85
C ILE A 53 -0.76 6.31 -26.51
N ASP A 54 0.08 7.25 -26.06
CA ASP A 54 0.81 7.12 -24.79
C ASP A 54 -0.14 7.08 -23.59
N TYR A 55 -1.17 7.94 -23.59
CA TYR A 55 -2.21 7.95 -22.55
C TYR A 55 -3.10 6.70 -22.59
N ALA A 56 -3.41 6.17 -23.79
CA ALA A 56 -4.14 4.91 -23.93
C ALA A 56 -3.33 3.72 -23.38
N ILE A 57 -2.02 3.69 -23.63
CA ILE A 57 -1.11 2.68 -23.07
C ILE A 57 -1.06 2.79 -21.56
N GLU A 58 -0.94 4.00 -21.01
CA GLU A 58 -0.93 4.25 -19.57
C GLU A 58 -2.22 3.74 -18.90
N ILE A 59 -3.39 4.06 -19.45
CA ILE A 59 -4.68 3.57 -18.95
C ILE A 59 -4.74 2.05 -19.01
N ILE A 60 -4.36 1.45 -20.14
CA ILE A 60 -4.41 -0.02 -20.30
C ILE A 60 -3.45 -0.70 -19.33
N SER A 61 -2.24 -0.17 -19.12
CA SER A 61 -1.32 -0.68 -18.10
C SER A 61 -1.90 -0.59 -16.70
N LYS A 62 -2.57 0.51 -16.35
CA LYS A 62 -3.23 0.68 -15.06
C LYS A 62 -4.38 -0.33 -14.88
N ILE A 63 -5.22 -0.50 -15.89
CA ILE A 63 -6.33 -1.46 -15.89
C ILE A 63 -5.80 -2.90 -15.76
N ILE A 64 -4.77 -3.27 -16.51
CA ILE A 64 -4.15 -4.60 -16.42
C ILE A 64 -3.61 -4.84 -15.01
N TYR A 65 -2.97 -3.84 -14.40
CA TYR A 65 -2.46 -3.94 -13.04
C TYR A 65 -3.58 -4.07 -12.00
N GLU A 66 -4.63 -3.25 -12.09
CA GLU A 66 -5.80 -3.30 -11.19
C GLU A 66 -6.60 -4.61 -11.32
N HIS A 67 -6.62 -5.23 -12.50
CA HIS A 67 -7.25 -6.54 -12.73
C HIS A 67 -6.31 -7.73 -12.54
N SER A 68 -5.03 -7.48 -12.24
CA SER A 68 -4.10 -8.56 -11.90
C SER A 68 -4.41 -9.04 -10.50
N SER A 69 -4.99 -10.24 -10.39
CA SER A 69 -5.14 -10.92 -9.12
C SER A 69 -3.77 -11.15 -8.48
N PHE A 70 -3.58 -10.67 -7.27
CA PHE A 70 -2.40 -10.99 -6.47
C PHE A 70 -2.80 -11.91 -5.31
N ILE A 71 -1.90 -12.81 -4.95
CA ILE A 71 -2.03 -13.64 -3.75
C ILE A 71 -0.98 -13.13 -2.77
N GLY A 72 -1.44 -12.45 -1.72
CA GLY A 72 -0.60 -12.06 -0.60
C GLY A 72 -0.53 -13.17 0.43
N ILE A 73 0.68 -13.64 0.74
CA ILE A 73 0.93 -14.50 1.89
C ILE A 73 1.58 -13.61 2.95
N LEU A 74 0.94 -13.52 4.12
CA LEU A 74 1.42 -12.72 5.23
C LEU A 74 1.93 -13.65 6.33
N ASP A 75 3.20 -13.48 6.71
CA ASP A 75 3.85 -14.23 7.79
C ASP A 75 4.10 -13.27 8.96
N ILE A 76 3.35 -13.44 10.05
CA ILE A 76 3.43 -12.60 11.27
C ILE A 76 4.02 -13.45 12.39
N ALA A 77 4.88 -12.85 13.20
CA ALA A 77 5.38 -13.47 14.42
C ALA A 77 4.23 -13.84 15.39
N SER A 78 4.23 -15.07 15.86
CA SER A 78 3.29 -15.55 16.88
C SER A 78 3.47 -14.81 18.20
N PHE A 79 2.38 -14.68 18.95
CA PHE A 79 2.42 -14.17 20.31
C PHE A 79 3.16 -15.12 21.25
N GLU A 80 4.07 -14.57 22.06
CA GLU A 80 4.87 -15.29 23.05
C GLU A 80 4.92 -14.48 24.36
N ILE A 81 4.88 -15.17 25.50
CA ILE A 81 5.01 -14.55 26.82
C ILE A 81 6.30 -15.04 27.47
N TYR A 82 7.17 -14.10 27.83
CA TYR A 82 8.43 -14.36 28.50
C TYR A 82 8.43 -13.84 29.93
N GLN A 83 9.45 -14.24 30.71
CA GLN A 83 9.68 -13.73 32.06
C GLN A 83 10.00 -12.23 32.08
N LEU A 84 10.67 -11.74 31.03
CA LEU A 84 10.91 -10.32 30.79
C LEU A 84 10.53 -10.02 29.36
N ASN A 85 9.48 -9.20 29.18
CA ASN A 85 8.99 -8.81 27.87
C ASN A 85 9.58 -7.43 27.51
N SER A 86 10.35 -7.36 26.43
CA SER A 86 10.91 -6.12 25.90
C SER A 86 9.87 -5.36 25.05
N PHE A 87 10.21 -4.14 24.64
CA PHE A 87 9.39 -3.35 23.69
C PHE A 87 9.13 -4.08 22.36
N GLU A 88 10.01 -4.98 21.92
CA GLU A 88 9.81 -5.76 20.70
C GLU A 88 8.57 -6.66 20.80
N LEU A 89 8.36 -7.26 21.97
CA LEU A 89 7.19 -8.09 22.24
C LEU A 89 5.91 -7.27 22.30
N LEU A 90 5.97 -6.02 22.78
CA LEU A 90 4.83 -5.09 22.70
C LEU A 90 4.40 -4.84 21.25
N TYR A 91 5.35 -4.68 20.33
CA TYR A 91 5.03 -4.50 18.89
C TYR A 91 4.46 -5.78 18.25
N ILE A 92 4.93 -6.96 18.66
CA ILE A 92 4.36 -8.24 18.21
C ILE A 92 2.91 -8.38 18.69
N ILE A 93 2.63 -8.05 19.95
CA ILE A 93 1.27 -8.04 20.50
C ILE A 93 0.39 -7.06 19.71
N TYR A 94 0.84 -5.82 19.55
CA TYR A 94 0.11 -4.79 18.82
C TYR A 94 -0.24 -5.22 17.39
N THR A 95 0.71 -5.83 16.67
CA THR A 95 0.49 -6.32 15.31
C THR A 95 -0.54 -7.44 15.28
N ASN A 96 -0.47 -8.38 16.23
CA ASN A 96 -1.43 -9.48 16.34
C ASN A 96 -2.85 -8.98 16.68
N GLU A 97 -2.98 -8.03 17.61
CA GLU A 97 -4.27 -7.42 17.98
C GLU A 97 -4.90 -6.68 16.79
N LYS A 98 -4.10 -5.88 16.05
CA LYS A 98 -4.55 -5.21 14.81
C LYS A 98 -4.95 -6.21 13.74
N PHE A 99 -4.17 -7.27 13.55
CA PHE A 99 -4.49 -8.32 12.59
C PHE A 99 -5.79 -9.02 12.96
N GLN A 100 -5.96 -9.42 14.22
CA GLN A 100 -7.19 -10.04 14.72
C GLN A 100 -8.40 -9.11 14.58
N GLN A 101 -8.23 -7.80 14.79
CA GLN A 101 -9.29 -6.81 14.57
C GLN A 101 -9.78 -6.78 13.11
N LEU A 102 -8.88 -6.94 12.13
CA LEU A 102 -9.25 -6.98 10.70
C LEU A 102 -10.19 -8.14 10.37
N PHE A 103 -10.06 -9.30 11.03
CA PHE A 103 -10.96 -10.45 10.82
C PHE A 103 -12.22 -10.38 11.67
N ASN A 104 -12.20 -9.64 12.79
CA ASN A 104 -13.27 -9.61 13.78
C ASN A 104 -14.35 -8.57 13.50
N HIS A 105 -14.49 -8.04 12.28
CA HIS A 105 -15.38 -6.92 11.94
C HIS A 105 -16.88 -7.12 12.24
N SER A 106 -17.34 -8.21 12.89
CA SER A 106 -18.76 -8.35 13.21
C SER A 106 -19.21 -9.19 14.43
N ILE A 107 -18.42 -9.99 15.17
CA ILE A 107 -19.12 -11.06 15.97
C ILE A 107 -18.73 -11.28 17.45
N ILE A 108 -17.50 -11.13 17.97
CA ILE A 108 -17.20 -11.75 19.31
C ILE A 108 -16.44 -10.90 20.35
N PHE A 109 -15.39 -10.14 20.01
CA PHE A 109 -14.64 -9.36 21.02
C PHE A 109 -14.11 -8.05 20.44
N ASP A 110 -14.41 -6.94 21.14
CA ASP A 110 -13.87 -5.62 20.81
C ASP A 110 -12.44 -5.47 21.37
N LEU A 111 -11.47 -5.44 20.45
CA LEU A 111 -10.05 -5.24 20.75
C LEU A 111 -9.63 -3.77 20.65
N GLN A 112 -10.54 -2.89 20.22
CA GLN A 112 -10.28 -1.46 20.08
C GLN A 112 -9.76 -0.82 21.37
N PRO A 113 -10.24 -1.16 22.59
CA PRO A 113 -9.69 -0.58 23.82
C PRO A 113 -8.21 -0.89 24.05
N THR A 114 -7.75 -2.11 23.72
CA THR A 114 -6.34 -2.51 23.84
C THR A 114 -5.49 -1.80 22.79
N ILE A 115 -5.99 -1.71 21.56
CA ILE A 115 -5.32 -1.05 20.45
C ILE A 115 -5.18 0.46 20.72
N ASP A 116 -6.26 1.08 21.21
CA ASP A 116 -6.32 2.47 21.61
C ASP A 116 -5.30 2.78 22.72
N LEU A 117 -5.18 1.89 23.70
CA LEU A 117 -4.19 2.01 24.78
C LEU A 117 -2.75 2.07 24.25
N ILE A 118 -2.47 1.44 23.11
CA ILE A 118 -1.12 1.41 22.52
C ILE A 118 -0.90 2.60 21.57
N GLU A 119 -1.83 2.87 20.64
CA GLU A 119 -1.60 3.77 19.50
C GLU A 119 -2.15 5.20 19.66
N LYS A 120 -3.17 5.43 20.49
CA LYS A 120 -3.82 6.75 20.55
C LYS A 120 -2.88 7.80 21.11
N GLN A 121 -3.27 9.07 20.99
CA GLN A 121 -2.49 10.23 21.40
C GLN A 121 -2.01 10.19 22.87
N ILE A 122 -2.74 9.52 23.77
CA ILE A 122 -2.35 9.31 25.19
C ILE A 122 -1.89 7.86 25.41
N GLY A 123 -1.74 7.08 24.35
CA GLY A 123 -1.35 5.67 24.42
C GLY A 123 0.13 5.46 24.73
N THR A 124 0.46 4.20 25.00
CA THR A 124 1.78 3.74 25.45
C THR A 124 2.92 4.22 24.55
N LEU A 125 2.75 4.18 23.23
CA LEU A 125 3.80 4.58 22.27
C LEU A 125 4.01 6.09 22.22
N ASN A 126 2.92 6.88 22.17
CA ASN A 126 3.05 8.34 22.13
C ASN A 126 3.63 8.89 23.44
N LEU A 127 3.25 8.33 24.59
CA LEU A 127 3.85 8.72 25.87
C LEU A 127 5.34 8.37 25.95
N LEU A 128 5.75 7.28 25.29
CA LEU A 128 7.16 6.89 25.21
C LEU A 128 7.93 7.89 24.35
N ASP A 129 7.38 8.26 23.20
CA ASP A 129 7.97 9.26 22.31
C ASP A 129 8.14 10.61 23.02
N GLU A 130 7.12 11.07 23.76
CA GLU A 130 7.19 12.30 24.55
C GLU A 130 8.26 12.24 25.65
N GLU A 131 8.35 11.13 26.39
CA GLU A 131 9.37 10.94 27.43
C GLU A 131 10.78 10.90 26.85
N CYS A 132 10.98 10.27 25.68
CA CYS A 132 12.28 10.22 25.01
C CYS A 132 12.82 11.61 24.66
N TRP A 133 11.95 12.60 24.48
CA TRP A 133 12.33 13.99 24.19
C TRP A 133 12.65 14.81 25.44
N PHE A 134 12.30 14.32 26.63
CA PHE A 134 12.42 15.10 27.87
C PHE A 134 13.81 14.91 28.53
N PRO A 135 14.61 15.96 28.74
CA PRO A 135 16.02 15.83 29.17
C PRO A 135 16.28 15.16 30.53
N LYS A 136 15.24 15.02 31.37
CA LYS A 136 15.31 14.38 32.71
C LYS A 136 14.41 13.14 32.82
N ALA A 137 13.84 12.69 31.71
CA ALA A 137 13.05 11.47 31.71
C ALA A 137 13.94 10.24 31.93
N THR A 138 13.35 9.24 32.54
CA THR A 138 13.90 7.92 32.75
C THR A 138 12.78 6.90 32.56
N ASP A 139 13.13 5.62 32.44
CA ASP A 139 12.11 4.55 32.36
C ASP A 139 11.15 4.59 33.56
N GLN A 140 11.63 5.00 34.74
CA GLN A 140 10.81 5.15 35.94
C GLN A 140 9.80 6.31 35.83
N THR A 141 10.19 7.43 35.22
CA THR A 141 9.26 8.56 35.02
C THR A 141 8.21 8.23 33.96
N TYR A 142 8.60 7.50 32.91
CA TYR A 142 7.69 6.97 31.91
C TYR A 142 6.66 6.00 32.51
N VAL A 143 7.12 4.99 33.26
CA VAL A 143 6.23 4.04 33.95
C VAL A 143 5.29 4.77 34.93
N GLY A 144 5.81 5.75 35.67
CA GLY A 144 5.00 6.58 36.55
C GLY A 144 3.89 7.33 35.82
N LYS A 145 4.18 7.92 34.64
CA LYS A 145 3.17 8.58 33.80
C LYS A 145 2.14 7.59 33.27
N LEU A 146 2.56 6.43 32.77
CA LEU A 146 1.67 5.39 32.27
C LEU A 146 0.67 4.94 33.33
N ILE A 147 1.16 4.59 34.52
CA ILE A 147 0.31 4.13 35.62
C ILE A 147 -0.69 5.23 36.00
N ASN A 148 -0.22 6.46 36.19
CA ASN A 148 -1.10 7.57 36.58
C ASN A 148 -2.22 7.84 35.57
N LEU A 149 -1.97 7.64 34.27
CA LEU A 149 -2.94 7.89 33.20
C LEU A 149 -3.87 6.71 32.94
N HIS A 150 -3.37 5.48 33.05
CA HIS A 150 -4.07 4.29 32.56
C HIS A 150 -4.56 3.32 33.64
N VAL A 151 -4.24 3.52 34.92
CA VAL A 151 -4.66 2.62 36.02
C VAL A 151 -6.17 2.40 36.13
N GLN A 152 -6.98 3.29 35.57
CA GLN A 152 -8.45 3.14 35.56
C GLN A 152 -8.98 2.37 34.35
N LEU A 153 -8.13 2.02 33.37
CA LEU A 153 -8.54 1.33 32.16
C LEU A 153 -8.61 -0.19 32.42
N PRO A 154 -9.71 -0.87 32.04
CA PRO A 154 -9.94 -2.28 32.32
C PRO A 154 -8.99 -3.25 31.59
N LYS A 155 -8.07 -2.73 30.77
CA LYS A 155 -7.07 -3.47 30.00
C LYS A 155 -5.64 -3.14 30.42
N PHE A 156 -5.48 -2.35 31.48
CA PHE A 156 -4.19 -1.93 32.03
C PHE A 156 -4.15 -2.35 33.51
N ASP A 157 -3.50 -3.49 33.77
CA ASP A 157 -3.31 -4.07 35.10
C ASP A 157 -1.83 -4.00 35.53
#